data_AF-A0A819I000-F1
#
_entry.id   AF-A0A819I000-F1
#
_cell.length_a   1.000
_cell.length_b   1.000
_cell.length_c   1.000
_cell.angle_alpha   90.00
_cell.angle_beta   90.00
_cell.angle_gamma   90.00
#
_symmetry.space_group_name_H-M   'P 1'
#
loop_
_entity.id
_entity.type
_entity.pdbx_description
1 polymer ?
#
loop_
_entity_poly.entity_id
_entity_poly.type
_entity_poly.pdbx_seq_one_letter_code
_entity_poly.pdbx_strand_id
1 'polypeptide(L)'
;MRCIAANRSVLTVLDQNATLPDFNDNNQTAMTNDIECMDIIQFADGWYSYPDLNTFNSDLLLDTLTIRHIKPSKAVSPWNVKAENPTVIPLTEIGMCRINGLSTRQLEALFNLSQLLFGLARAEQSNYTFRDLQLGQQPQRFREAGFNKFPNNNNRPIDFFAIFQLVVSDVVKSGAIDIVFMMHKDSRIRCVKQKCLDLLSNVATIPDVARLILDRYSDFLIQLVQGIRDGHLIEEKIPSLSVLLRLCKVIVNKNLLDSYQSLIDMQFIDIIIDLFDTGEYKYIDSVVYFIKFESLALQCLNIMLQCAEHVDMWSEKAQIRLVNYCCTLLHKSVLDDEQKYNHHHHHNNNNQKKTEINHLIYAEQHSIIHSLSYATLTFLSVVRCRKEIGIFYRENEHFRELLSAMRHKYGPRSEFISRDPSISNALNQIATILFERHQRKKKLRHHYYQQQSEEYVKQYSYGQDEDEDQDENRQYRKCSNSLCQMIENDQVKFQTCPHCHKLTYCSQYCREVHWTLNHNLSCRSINNYIKKEDSTVLYTNNRCYETLPAPYQDNNTLSMLHSSTFETLPVQISQSVIQPTDEIKNELCYPSLSSSSTTTKKKSFKTLLSLLRFGSKRR
;
A
#
# COMPACT_ATOMS: atom_id res chain seq x y z
N MET A 1 24.46 15.48 27.30
CA MET A 1 23.23 14.74 27.69
C MET A 1 21.93 15.55 27.46
N ARG A 2 21.82 16.41 26.44
CA ARG A 2 20.54 17.03 26.00
C ARG A 2 20.64 17.44 24.53
N CYS A 3 19.78 16.90 23.66
CA CYS A 3 19.24 17.52 22.42
C CYS A 3 18.29 16.60 21.59
N ILE A 4 17.73 15.51 22.15
CA ILE A 4 16.97 14.46 21.43
C ILE A 4 15.65 14.94 20.75
N ALA A 5 15.32 16.24 20.80
CA ALA A 5 14.03 16.79 20.39
C ALA A 5 13.70 16.65 18.89
N ALA A 6 14.68 16.69 17.99
CA ALA A 6 14.45 16.88 16.55
C ALA A 6 13.70 15.72 15.85
N ASN A 7 13.79 14.48 16.35
CA ASN A 7 13.06 13.33 15.81
C ASN A 7 11.78 12.97 16.59
N ARG A 8 11.50 13.59 17.76
CA ARG A 8 10.24 13.35 18.47
C ARG A 8 9.03 13.81 17.65
N SER A 9 9.10 14.98 17.01
CA SER A 9 8.06 15.49 16.09
C SER A 9 7.92 14.68 14.80
N VAL A 10 8.85 13.78 14.51
CA VAL A 10 8.82 12.91 13.31
C VAL A 10 8.11 11.57 13.61
N LEU A 11 7.95 11.24 14.89
CA LEU A 11 7.36 10.00 15.41
C LEU A 11 5.93 10.17 15.96
N THR A 12 5.59 11.30 16.58
CA THR A 12 4.24 11.58 17.12
C THR A 12 3.20 12.01 16.07
N VAL A 13 3.52 11.92 14.77
CA VAL A 13 2.90 12.75 13.72
C VAL A 13 2.24 11.97 12.57
N LEU A 14 2.16 10.64 12.68
CA LEU A 14 1.24 9.86 11.83
C LEU A 14 -0.20 9.85 12.35
N ASP A 15 -0.46 10.41 13.53
CA ASP A 15 -1.80 10.54 14.07
C ASP A 15 -2.60 11.65 13.34
N GLN A 16 -3.93 11.47 13.29
CA GLN A 16 -4.94 12.41 12.75
C GLN A 16 -5.06 12.53 11.22
N ASN A 17 -5.75 11.54 10.64
CA ASN A 17 -6.74 11.76 9.57
C ASN A 17 -8.16 11.39 10.06
N ALA A 18 -8.42 11.57 11.36
CA ALA A 18 -9.69 11.36 12.02
C ALA A 18 -9.89 12.42 13.11
N THR A 19 -11.04 13.08 13.09
CA THR A 19 -11.51 13.93 14.19
C THR A 19 -11.87 13.07 15.40
N LEU A 20 -11.25 13.30 16.55
CA LEU A 20 -11.56 12.62 17.82
C LEU A 20 -11.72 13.64 18.97
N PRO A 21 -12.55 13.33 19.99
CA PRO A 21 -12.79 14.20 21.14
C PRO A 21 -11.80 13.95 22.29
N ASP A 22 -11.80 14.86 23.27
CA ASP A 22 -10.88 14.91 24.42
C ASP A 22 -10.78 13.61 25.23
N PHE A 23 -9.55 13.20 25.58
CA PHE A 23 -9.26 12.20 26.60
C PHE A 23 -8.00 12.53 27.42
N ASN A 24 -7.86 11.87 28.58
CA ASN A 24 -7.26 12.42 29.80
C ASN A 24 -5.77 12.04 30.05
N ASP A 25 -5.02 12.91 30.74
CA ASP A 25 -3.54 13.06 30.60
C ASP A 25 -2.60 12.10 31.38
N ASN A 26 -3.11 11.09 32.09
CA ASN A 26 -2.37 10.48 33.22
C ASN A 26 -1.34 9.37 32.91
N ASN A 27 -0.85 9.19 31.68
CA ASN A 27 0.07 8.07 31.32
C ASN A 27 1.35 8.42 30.53
N GLN A 28 1.71 9.70 30.37
CA GLN A 28 2.87 10.09 29.52
C GLN A 28 4.26 9.83 30.13
N THR A 29 4.38 9.48 31.42
CA THR A 29 5.65 9.49 32.17
C THR A 29 6.57 8.27 31.96
N ALA A 30 6.14 7.22 31.26
CA ALA A 30 6.92 5.98 31.11
C ALA A 30 7.79 5.90 29.84
N MET A 31 7.60 6.77 28.85
CA MET A 31 8.29 6.72 27.54
C MET A 31 9.49 7.69 27.42
N THR A 32 9.98 8.26 28.52
CA THR A 32 11.00 9.32 28.45
C THR A 32 12.46 8.85 28.43
N ASN A 33 12.74 7.57 28.74
CA ASN A 33 14.09 7.16 29.16
C ASN A 33 14.89 6.34 28.12
N ASP A 34 14.24 5.66 27.17
CA ASP A 34 14.91 4.68 26.28
C ASP A 34 15.16 5.20 24.84
N ILE A 35 15.52 6.47 24.67
CA ILE A 35 15.90 7.06 23.37
C ILE A 35 17.23 7.84 23.50
N GLU A 36 18.31 7.14 23.84
CA GLU A 36 19.65 7.75 23.91
C GLU A 36 20.46 7.66 22.60
N CYS A 37 20.08 6.81 21.65
CA CYS A 37 20.72 6.73 20.33
C CYS A 37 20.14 7.75 19.34
N MET A 38 20.52 9.02 19.53
CA MET A 38 20.38 10.06 18.53
C MET A 38 21.72 10.79 18.39
N ASP A 39 22.41 10.54 17.28
CA ASP A 39 23.29 11.54 16.67
C ASP A 39 22.41 12.71 16.21
N ILE A 40 22.05 13.54 17.19
CA ILE A 40 21.91 14.96 16.96
C ILE A 40 23.16 15.36 16.19
N ILE A 41 22.98 16.15 15.13
CA ILE A 41 24.11 16.81 14.50
C ILE A 41 24.65 17.81 15.53
N GLN A 42 25.52 17.33 16.43
CA GLN A 42 26.53 18.15 17.06
C GLN A 42 27.40 18.62 15.90
N PHE A 43 26.98 19.73 15.29
CA PHE A 43 27.82 20.44 14.36
C PHE A 43 29.10 20.77 15.12
N ALA A 44 30.19 20.09 14.75
CA ALA A 44 31.44 20.06 15.50
C ALA A 44 31.82 21.48 15.96
N ASP A 45 32.15 21.61 17.25
CA ASP A 45 32.20 22.86 18.02
C ASP A 45 32.56 24.10 17.18
N GLY A 46 31.56 24.86 16.72
CA GLY A 46 31.79 26.04 15.89
C GLY A 46 30.64 26.55 15.03
N TRP A 47 29.58 25.77 14.77
CA TRP A 47 28.38 26.31 14.11
C TRP A 47 27.46 27.00 15.11
N TYR A 48 27.47 28.32 15.11
CA TYR A 48 26.51 29.14 15.84
C TYR A 48 25.39 29.56 14.88
N SER A 49 24.13 29.33 15.28
CA SER A 49 22.96 29.90 14.59
C SER A 49 23.11 31.41 14.42
N TYR A 50 22.80 31.90 13.22
CA TYR A 50 22.80 33.32 12.90
C TYR A 50 21.57 33.99 13.54
N PRO A 51 21.73 35.00 14.44
CA PRO A 51 20.61 35.57 15.18
C PRO A 51 19.48 36.15 14.31
N ASP A 52 19.80 36.60 13.09
CA ASP A 52 18.84 37.12 12.12
C ASP A 52 18.07 36.01 11.36
N LEU A 53 18.65 34.82 11.26
CA LEU A 53 17.99 33.64 10.68
C LEU A 53 17.13 32.88 11.69
N ASN A 54 17.18 33.22 12.98
CA ASN A 54 16.25 32.74 14.02
C ASN A 54 14.85 33.38 13.87
N THR A 55 14.28 33.29 12.67
CA THR A 55 12.97 33.80 12.31
C THR A 55 12.33 32.86 11.27
N PHE A 56 11.01 32.90 11.20
CA PHE A 56 10.23 32.32 10.11
C PHE A 56 9.82 33.38 9.07
N ASN A 57 10.57 34.49 8.96
CA ASN A 57 10.37 35.46 7.88
C ASN A 57 10.77 34.84 6.54
N SER A 58 9.78 34.34 5.79
CA SER A 58 10.02 33.63 4.53
C SER A 58 10.84 34.42 3.52
N ASP A 59 10.71 35.75 3.50
CA ASP A 59 11.34 36.58 2.48
C ASP A 59 12.84 36.72 2.78
N LEU A 60 13.20 36.90 4.05
CA LEU A 60 14.59 36.87 4.52
C LEU A 60 15.25 35.50 4.30
N LEU A 61 14.52 34.40 4.55
CA LEU A 61 15.01 33.04 4.32
C LEU A 61 15.25 32.79 2.82
N LEU A 62 14.34 33.23 1.95
CA LEU A 62 14.47 33.10 0.49
C LEU A 62 15.58 33.97 -0.09
N ASP A 63 15.73 35.21 0.35
CA ASP A 63 16.83 36.09 -0.09
C ASP A 63 18.20 35.58 0.39
N THR A 64 18.26 35.01 1.59
CA THR A 64 19.48 34.32 2.10
C THR A 64 19.81 33.07 1.28
N LEU A 65 18.80 32.27 0.93
CA LEU A 65 19.00 31.04 0.16
C LEU A 65 19.39 31.32 -1.29
N THR A 66 18.80 32.33 -1.94
CA THR A 66 19.02 32.65 -3.36
C THR A 66 20.18 33.60 -3.63
N ILE A 67 20.59 34.39 -2.64
CA ILE A 67 21.71 35.34 -2.71
C ILE A 67 21.63 36.27 -3.93
N ARG A 68 20.49 36.96 -4.09
CA ARG A 68 20.21 37.91 -5.20
C ARG A 68 21.25 39.01 -5.44
N HIS A 69 22.18 39.23 -4.51
CA HIS A 69 23.16 40.32 -4.55
C HIS A 69 24.54 39.96 -5.15
N ILE A 70 24.84 38.69 -5.43
CA ILE A 70 26.11 38.33 -6.09
C ILE A 70 25.95 38.40 -7.62
N LYS A 71 26.73 39.26 -8.27
CA LYS A 71 26.74 39.38 -9.73
C LYS A 71 27.14 38.04 -10.38
N PRO A 72 26.36 37.50 -11.35
CA PRO A 72 26.60 36.16 -11.90
C PRO A 72 27.99 35.92 -12.50
N SER A 73 28.65 36.97 -13.00
CA SER A 73 29.87 36.86 -13.82
C SER A 73 31.15 36.45 -13.09
N LYS A 74 31.13 36.26 -11.76
CA LYS A 74 32.29 35.80 -10.97
C LYS A 74 31.97 34.80 -9.85
N ALA A 75 30.72 34.37 -9.73
CA ALA A 75 30.28 33.50 -8.63
C ALA A 75 30.51 32.02 -8.96
N VAL A 76 31.65 31.46 -8.53
CA VAL A 76 31.71 30.01 -8.31
C VAL A 76 30.70 29.71 -7.21
N SER A 77 29.61 29.01 -7.54
CA SER A 77 28.62 28.61 -6.54
C SER A 77 29.33 27.85 -5.42
N PRO A 78 29.07 28.15 -4.14
CA PRO A 78 29.80 27.53 -3.04
C PRO A 78 29.51 26.01 -2.92
N TRP A 79 28.45 25.54 -3.59
CA TRP A 79 28.07 24.12 -3.72
C TRP A 79 28.62 23.45 -4.99
N ASN A 80 29.25 24.20 -5.90
CA ASN A 80 29.79 23.69 -7.17
C ASN A 80 31.33 23.53 -7.11
N VAL A 81 31.82 23.00 -6.01
CA VAL A 81 33.23 22.61 -5.87
C VAL A 81 33.41 21.29 -6.61
N LYS A 82 34.10 21.31 -7.76
CA LYS A 82 34.53 20.07 -8.42
C LYS A 82 35.35 19.26 -7.43
N ALA A 83 34.84 18.11 -7.01
CA ALA A 83 35.55 17.19 -6.13
C ALA A 83 36.67 16.50 -6.95
N GLU A 84 37.87 17.06 -6.93
CA GLU A 84 39.03 16.50 -7.65
C GLU A 84 39.52 15.16 -7.05
N ASN A 85 38.96 14.73 -5.90
CA ASN A 85 38.96 13.33 -5.46
C ASN A 85 37.66 13.00 -4.69
N PRO A 86 36.87 11.99 -5.08
CA PRO A 86 35.60 11.64 -4.44
C PRO A 86 35.74 10.64 -3.26
N THR A 87 36.87 10.65 -2.54
CA THR A 87 37.02 9.85 -1.31
C THR A 87 36.04 10.32 -0.25
N VAL A 88 35.13 9.43 0.17
CA VAL A 88 34.11 9.71 1.19
C VAL A 88 34.79 10.04 2.52
N ILE A 89 34.77 11.31 2.90
CA ILE A 89 35.33 11.80 4.16
C ILE A 89 34.47 11.24 5.32
N PRO A 90 35.03 10.50 6.29
CA PRO A 90 34.28 10.01 7.44
C PRO A 90 33.69 11.16 8.27
N LEU A 91 32.54 10.93 8.94
CA LEU A 91 31.86 11.94 9.77
C LEU A 91 32.78 12.60 10.82
N THR A 92 33.78 11.88 11.33
CA THR A 92 34.79 12.38 12.26
C THR A 92 35.78 13.39 11.67
N GLU A 93 35.96 13.43 10.34
CA GLU A 93 36.84 14.38 9.64
C GLU A 93 36.08 15.58 9.04
N ILE A 94 34.73 15.57 9.07
CA ILE A 94 33.89 16.68 8.58
C ILE A 94 34.21 18.00 9.33
N GLY A 95 34.74 17.95 10.56
CA GLY A 95 35.22 19.12 11.29
C GLY A 95 36.31 19.95 10.58
N MET A 96 36.93 19.43 9.52
CA MET A 96 37.90 20.15 8.67
C MET A 96 37.32 20.70 7.35
N CYS A 97 36.11 20.28 6.95
CA CYS A 97 35.43 20.87 5.79
C CYS A 97 34.98 22.30 6.14
N ARG A 98 35.81 23.28 5.81
CA ARG A 98 35.50 24.73 5.93
C ARG A 98 34.41 25.14 4.96
N ILE A 99 33.18 24.78 5.29
CA ILE A 99 31.96 25.36 4.73
C ILE A 99 32.04 26.86 4.99
N ASN A 100 32.00 27.67 3.93
CA ASN A 100 32.08 29.11 4.09
C ASN A 100 30.80 29.63 4.79
N GLY A 101 30.90 30.77 5.47
CA GLY A 101 29.77 31.31 6.24
C GLY A 101 28.51 31.58 5.41
N LEU A 102 28.64 31.74 4.10
CA LEU A 102 27.52 31.87 3.17
C LEU A 102 26.75 30.53 3.01
N SER A 103 27.45 29.42 2.80
CA SER A 103 26.84 28.08 2.76
C SER A 103 26.22 27.69 4.11
N THR A 104 26.82 28.07 5.25
CA THR A 104 26.21 27.84 6.57
C THR A 104 24.90 28.62 6.70
N ARG A 105 24.88 29.90 6.31
CA ARG A 105 23.63 30.71 6.27
C ARG A 105 22.59 30.14 5.32
N GLN A 106 22.98 29.63 4.16
CA GLN A 106 22.07 28.96 3.23
C GLN A 106 21.49 27.66 3.82
N LEU A 107 22.28 26.88 4.58
CA LEU A 107 21.75 25.66 5.22
C LEU A 107 20.82 25.98 6.39
N GLU A 108 21.12 26.98 7.21
CA GLU A 108 20.19 27.43 8.27
C GLU A 108 18.90 27.99 7.66
N ALA A 109 18.99 28.77 6.57
CA ALA A 109 17.83 29.25 5.84
C ALA A 109 17.00 28.10 5.23
N LEU A 110 17.64 27.11 4.61
CA LEU A 110 17.00 25.88 4.12
C LEU A 110 16.29 25.12 5.25
N PHE A 111 16.95 24.97 6.41
CA PHE A 111 16.38 24.30 7.57
C PHE A 111 15.11 25.01 8.05
N ASN A 112 15.20 26.31 8.35
CA ASN A 112 14.08 27.09 8.88
C ASN A 112 12.93 27.19 7.87
N LEU A 113 13.23 27.30 6.58
CA LEU A 113 12.22 27.27 5.52
C LEU A 113 11.54 25.90 5.40
N SER A 114 12.28 24.79 5.57
CA SER A 114 11.68 23.44 5.60
C SER A 114 10.73 23.26 6.79
N GLN A 115 11.08 23.80 7.96
CA GLN A 115 10.24 23.74 9.16
C GLN A 115 8.99 24.64 9.05
N LEU A 116 9.14 25.84 8.49
CA LEU A 116 8.00 26.71 8.20
C LEU A 116 7.01 26.02 7.26
N LEU A 117 7.48 25.50 6.12
CA LEU A 117 6.62 24.80 5.17
C LEU A 117 5.97 23.55 5.77
N PHE A 118 6.69 22.80 6.61
CA PHE A 118 6.14 21.61 7.27
C PHE A 118 4.98 21.94 8.21
N GLY A 119 5.16 22.91 9.11
CA GLY A 119 4.10 23.27 10.05
C GLY A 119 2.92 23.98 9.37
N LEU A 120 3.17 24.81 8.36
CA LEU A 120 2.09 25.38 7.53
C LEU A 120 1.28 24.29 6.80
N ALA A 121 1.94 23.29 6.21
CA ALA A 121 1.26 22.16 5.55
C ALA A 121 0.42 21.31 6.52
N ARG A 122 0.69 21.40 7.83
CA ARG A 122 -0.01 20.67 8.89
C ARG A 122 -0.93 21.54 9.76
N ALA A 123 -1.13 22.81 9.36
CA ALA A 123 -1.89 23.81 10.11
C ALA A 123 -1.44 24.04 11.57
N GLU A 124 -0.14 23.83 11.84
CA GLU A 124 0.48 24.09 13.14
C GLU A 124 0.72 25.61 13.32
N GLN A 125 0.67 26.10 14.56
CA GLN A 125 0.87 27.52 14.87
C GLN A 125 2.33 27.89 15.23
N SER A 126 3.13 26.87 15.55
CA SER A 126 4.52 26.98 15.99
C SER A 126 5.34 25.83 15.43
N ASN A 127 6.63 26.05 15.24
CA ASN A 127 7.60 24.99 14.97
C ASN A 127 8.98 25.40 15.51
N TYR A 128 9.93 24.48 15.52
CA TYR A 128 11.31 24.75 15.92
C TYR A 128 12.10 25.36 14.76
N THR A 129 12.80 26.46 15.04
CA THR A 129 13.93 26.90 14.22
C THR A 129 15.16 26.01 14.48
N PHE A 130 16.18 26.17 13.64
CA PHE A 130 17.51 25.61 13.83
C PHE A 130 18.09 25.99 15.21
N ARG A 131 17.93 27.25 15.60
CA ARG A 131 18.40 27.77 16.89
C ARG A 131 17.68 27.15 18.08
N ASP A 132 16.36 26.95 17.96
CA ASP A 132 15.57 26.37 19.05
C ASP A 132 16.07 24.94 19.36
N LEU A 133 16.34 24.15 18.32
CA LEU A 133 16.92 22.81 18.49
C LEU A 133 18.35 22.87 19.05
N GLN A 134 19.19 23.79 18.56
CA GLN A 134 20.56 23.96 19.06
C GLN A 134 20.60 24.33 20.55
N LEU A 135 19.67 25.15 21.01
CA LEU A 135 19.61 25.64 22.39
C LEU A 135 18.65 24.85 23.30
N GLY A 136 17.95 23.85 22.77
CA GLY A 136 16.91 23.10 23.50
C GLY A 136 15.73 23.96 23.95
N GLN A 137 15.38 24.98 23.17
CA GLN A 137 14.27 25.90 23.44
C GLN A 137 12.92 25.31 22.96
N GLN A 138 11.83 25.93 23.42
CA GLN A 138 10.47 25.59 23.01
C GLN A 138 10.20 26.09 21.58
N PRO A 139 9.28 25.45 20.82
CA PRO A 139 9.00 25.85 19.44
C PRO A 139 8.36 27.23 19.40
N GLN A 140 8.90 28.12 18.57
CA GLN A 140 8.39 29.49 18.44
C GLN A 140 7.10 29.51 17.61
N ARG A 141 6.11 30.33 18.02
CA ARG A 141 4.94 30.61 17.20
C ARG A 141 5.35 31.39 15.97
N PHE A 142 4.80 31.03 14.82
CA PHE A 142 5.17 31.61 13.53
C PHE A 142 5.09 33.15 13.51
N ARG A 143 4.04 33.76 14.08
CA ARG A 143 3.92 35.23 14.18
C ARG A 143 5.01 35.85 15.07
N GLU A 144 5.31 35.23 16.20
CA GLU A 144 6.29 35.70 17.19
C GLU A 144 7.73 35.58 16.63
N ALA A 145 7.97 34.54 15.83
CA ALA A 145 9.16 34.33 15.02
C ALA A 145 9.22 35.19 13.73
N GLY A 146 8.34 36.19 13.55
CA GLY A 146 8.42 37.14 12.44
C GLY A 146 7.79 36.71 11.11
N PHE A 147 7.00 35.63 11.06
CA PHE A 147 6.20 35.29 9.87
C PHE A 147 4.96 36.19 9.78
N ASN A 148 5.05 37.21 8.93
CA ASN A 148 4.08 38.30 8.79
C ASN A 148 2.97 38.04 7.74
N LYS A 149 3.03 36.92 7.00
CA LYS A 149 2.06 36.59 5.93
C LYS A 149 0.70 36.10 6.42
N PHE A 150 0.50 36.01 7.75
CA PHE A 150 -0.83 35.80 8.31
C PHE A 150 -1.70 37.07 8.21
N PRO A 151 -3.02 36.95 7.99
CA PRO A 151 -3.91 38.10 8.04
C PRO A 151 -3.95 38.69 9.46
N ASN A 152 -3.80 40.01 9.55
CA ASN A 152 -3.89 40.78 10.81
C ASN A 152 -5.29 40.76 11.46
N ASN A 153 -6.31 40.24 10.77
CA ASN A 153 -7.67 40.18 11.30
C ASN A 153 -7.84 38.96 12.23
N ASN A 154 -7.75 39.20 13.54
CA ASN A 154 -7.89 38.19 14.59
C ASN A 154 -9.25 37.47 14.59
N ASN A 155 -10.27 37.96 13.87
CA ASN A 155 -11.61 37.39 13.85
C ASN A 155 -11.85 36.43 12.66
N ARG A 156 -10.85 36.17 11.80
CA ARG A 156 -10.96 35.21 10.71
C ARG A 156 -10.13 33.95 11.00
N PRO A 157 -10.66 32.74 10.75
CA PRO A 157 -9.86 31.52 10.82
C PRO A 157 -8.69 31.63 9.83
N ILE A 158 -7.54 31.14 10.24
CA ILE A 158 -6.32 31.16 9.43
C ILE A 158 -6.39 30.01 8.43
N ASP A 159 -6.38 30.33 7.13
CA ASP A 159 -6.17 29.35 6.07
C ASP A 159 -4.66 29.09 5.91
N PHE A 160 -4.16 28.11 6.66
CA PHE A 160 -2.76 27.69 6.61
C PHE A 160 -2.37 27.15 5.24
N PHE A 161 -3.29 26.53 4.49
CA PHE A 161 -2.98 25.92 3.20
C PHE A 161 -2.85 26.97 2.08
N ALA A 162 -3.71 27.99 2.07
CA ALA A 162 -3.54 29.13 1.15
C ALA A 162 -2.21 29.87 1.40
N ILE A 163 -1.83 30.02 2.67
CA ILE A 163 -0.55 30.65 3.05
C ILE A 163 0.64 29.75 2.68
N PHE A 164 0.54 28.45 2.90
CA PHE A 164 1.51 27.45 2.44
C PHE A 164 1.72 27.54 0.92
N GLN A 165 0.64 27.55 0.14
CA GLN A 165 0.68 27.70 -1.32
C GLN A 165 1.39 28.99 -1.75
N LEU A 166 1.16 30.09 -1.05
CA LEU A 166 1.82 31.37 -1.32
C LEU A 166 3.34 31.29 -1.08
N VAL A 167 3.77 30.75 0.07
CA VAL A 167 5.21 30.56 0.36
C VAL A 167 5.86 29.61 -0.65
N VAL A 168 5.19 28.51 -1.04
CA VAL A 168 5.69 27.61 -2.09
C VAL A 168 5.81 28.31 -3.46
N SER A 169 4.86 29.19 -3.79
CA SER A 169 4.95 30.08 -4.98
C SER A 169 6.22 30.93 -4.93
N ASP A 170 6.54 31.47 -3.76
CA ASP A 170 7.70 32.37 -3.57
C ASP A 170 9.03 31.60 -3.61
N VAL A 171 9.08 30.35 -3.14
CA VAL A 171 10.21 29.42 -3.33
C VAL A 171 10.51 29.22 -4.82
N VAL A 172 9.49 29.03 -5.66
CA VAL A 172 9.66 28.84 -7.10
C VAL A 172 10.05 30.16 -7.78
N LYS A 173 9.33 31.25 -7.52
CA LYS A 173 9.58 32.57 -8.14
C LYS A 173 10.92 33.20 -7.80
N SER A 174 11.46 32.90 -6.62
CA SER A 174 12.77 33.40 -6.19
C SER A 174 13.95 32.65 -6.83
N GLY A 175 13.72 31.46 -7.41
CA GLY A 175 14.78 30.57 -7.85
C GLY A 175 15.40 29.73 -6.72
N ALA A 176 14.83 29.75 -5.51
CA ALA A 176 15.36 28.98 -4.38
C ALA A 176 15.41 27.48 -4.67
N ILE A 177 14.45 26.97 -5.46
CA ILE A 177 14.41 25.57 -5.88
C ILE A 177 15.68 25.14 -6.64
N ASP A 178 16.27 25.99 -7.49
CA ASP A 178 17.52 25.70 -8.19
C ASP A 178 18.68 25.49 -7.22
N ILE A 179 18.80 26.37 -6.22
CA ILE A 179 19.83 26.28 -5.18
C ILE A 179 19.65 25.00 -4.36
N VAL A 180 18.41 24.62 -4.03
CA VAL A 180 18.12 23.37 -3.30
C VAL A 180 18.55 22.14 -4.11
N PHE A 181 18.36 22.13 -5.43
CA PHE A 181 18.87 21.06 -6.28
C PHE A 181 20.40 21.04 -6.40
N MET A 182 21.05 22.20 -6.36
CA MET A 182 22.52 22.27 -6.29
C MET A 182 23.04 21.74 -4.94
N MET A 183 22.41 22.10 -3.83
CA MET A 183 22.72 21.60 -2.50
C MET A 183 22.46 20.09 -2.38
N HIS A 184 21.38 19.57 -2.97
CA HIS A 184 21.06 18.14 -2.98
C HIS A 184 22.10 17.27 -3.71
N LYS A 185 22.69 17.81 -4.80
CA LYS A 185 23.74 17.14 -5.56
C LYS A 185 25.08 17.06 -4.82
N ASP A 186 25.27 17.83 -3.74
CA ASP A 186 26.47 17.76 -2.92
C ASP A 186 26.42 16.57 -1.95
N SER A 187 27.00 15.45 -2.37
CA SER A 187 27.03 14.20 -1.60
C SER A 187 27.93 14.24 -0.36
N ARG A 188 28.71 15.33 -0.15
CA ARG A 188 29.68 15.42 0.96
C ARG A 188 29.01 15.57 2.33
N ILE A 189 27.77 16.08 2.37
CA ILE A 189 27.08 16.42 3.61
C ILE A 189 25.67 15.81 3.62
N ARG A 190 25.53 14.61 4.19
CA ARG A 190 24.24 13.86 4.20
C ARG A 190 23.08 14.66 4.80
N CYS A 191 23.32 15.43 5.87
CA CYS A 191 22.27 16.25 6.48
C CYS A 191 21.79 17.40 5.58
N VAL A 192 22.64 17.93 4.68
CA VAL A 192 22.22 18.88 3.63
C VAL A 192 21.30 18.18 2.66
N LYS A 193 21.70 16.99 2.17
CA LYS A 193 20.88 16.16 1.25
C LYS A 193 19.51 15.84 1.88
N GLN A 194 19.48 15.43 3.15
CA GLN A 194 18.26 15.20 3.90
C GLN A 194 17.38 16.46 3.97
N LYS A 195 17.91 17.63 4.33
CA LYS A 195 17.11 18.86 4.44
C LYS A 195 16.64 19.40 3.09
N CYS A 196 17.40 19.16 2.01
CA CYS A 196 16.92 19.38 0.66
C CYS A 196 15.70 18.48 0.35
N LEU A 197 15.76 17.19 0.69
CA LEU A 197 14.66 16.25 0.50
C LEU A 197 13.44 16.58 1.38
N ASP A 198 13.64 17.03 2.62
CA ASP A 198 12.56 17.50 3.49
C ASP A 198 11.80 18.68 2.84
N LEU A 199 12.53 19.72 2.41
CA LEU A 199 11.96 20.87 1.70
C LEU A 199 11.27 20.44 0.39
N LEU A 200 11.93 19.61 -0.43
CA LEU A 200 11.39 19.11 -1.69
C LEU A 200 10.12 18.29 -1.47
N SER A 201 10.03 17.54 -0.36
CA SER A 201 8.82 16.80 -0.01
C SER A 201 7.67 17.75 0.36
N ASN A 202 7.94 18.90 0.97
CA ASN A 202 6.89 19.89 1.21
C ASN A 202 6.46 20.56 -0.11
N VAL A 203 7.37 21.13 -0.90
CA VAL A 203 6.96 21.86 -2.13
C VAL A 203 6.34 20.95 -3.20
N ALA A 204 6.74 19.68 -3.29
CA ALA A 204 6.16 18.70 -4.21
C ALA A 204 4.72 18.26 -3.85
N THR A 205 4.14 18.77 -2.75
CA THR A 205 2.68 18.61 -2.50
C THR A 205 1.83 19.46 -3.44
N ILE A 206 2.37 20.55 -4.01
CA ILE A 206 1.68 21.38 -5.00
C ILE A 206 1.86 20.75 -6.39
N PRO A 207 0.78 20.30 -7.08
CA PRO A 207 0.91 19.52 -8.31
C PRO A 207 1.70 20.20 -9.42
N ASP A 208 1.54 21.52 -9.59
CA ASP A 208 2.23 22.29 -10.63
C ASP A 208 3.73 22.41 -10.34
N VAL A 209 4.12 22.46 -9.06
CA VAL A 209 5.54 22.48 -8.65
C VAL A 209 6.17 21.10 -8.79
N ALA A 210 5.44 20.04 -8.44
CA ALA A 210 5.88 18.67 -8.70
C ALA A 210 6.01 18.38 -10.21
N ARG A 211 5.13 18.92 -11.06
CA ARG A 211 5.28 18.85 -12.53
C ARG A 211 6.53 19.62 -12.99
N LEU A 212 6.73 20.85 -12.51
CA LEU A 212 7.94 21.63 -12.79
C LEU A 212 9.23 20.93 -12.34
N ILE A 213 9.19 20.19 -11.22
CA ILE A 213 10.32 19.36 -10.76
C ILE A 213 10.62 18.24 -11.78
N LEU A 214 9.59 17.50 -12.20
CA LEU A 214 9.73 16.41 -13.16
C LEU A 214 10.24 16.89 -14.54
N ASP A 215 9.76 18.04 -14.99
CA ASP A 215 10.09 18.60 -16.31
C ASP A 215 11.49 19.25 -16.36
N ARG A 216 11.91 19.89 -15.27
CA ARG A 216 13.18 20.62 -15.21
C ARG A 216 14.36 19.81 -14.68
N TYR A 217 14.09 18.75 -13.91
CA TYR A 217 15.10 17.92 -13.26
C TYR A 217 14.82 16.43 -13.48
N SER A 218 14.75 16.00 -14.73
CA SER A 218 14.49 14.60 -15.14
C SER A 218 15.31 13.57 -14.35
N ASP A 219 16.60 13.83 -14.19
CA ASP A 219 17.57 12.94 -13.52
C ASP A 219 17.31 12.79 -12.01
N PHE A 220 16.46 13.65 -11.43
CA PHE A 220 16.14 13.60 -10.01
C PHE A 220 15.37 12.33 -9.63
N LEU A 221 14.52 11.80 -10.51
CA LEU A 221 13.89 10.50 -10.28
C LEU A 221 14.93 9.39 -10.09
N ILE A 222 16.01 9.43 -10.87
CA ILE A 222 17.13 8.48 -10.76
C ILE A 222 17.85 8.66 -9.43
N GLN A 223 18.14 9.90 -9.02
CA GLN A 223 18.77 10.21 -7.73
C GLN A 223 17.91 9.78 -6.53
N LEU A 224 16.58 9.92 -6.61
CA LEU A 224 15.64 9.46 -5.59
C LEU A 224 15.64 7.93 -5.48
N VAL A 225 15.58 7.20 -6.60
CA VAL A 225 15.61 5.73 -6.58
C VAL A 225 16.96 5.19 -6.10
N GLN A 226 18.08 5.84 -6.49
CA GLN A 226 19.41 5.53 -5.94
C GLN A 226 19.48 5.80 -4.44
N GLY A 227 18.95 6.93 -3.95
CA GLY A 227 18.87 7.24 -2.52
C GLY A 227 18.03 6.23 -1.71
N ILE A 228 16.99 5.66 -2.33
CA ILE A 228 16.18 4.58 -1.74
C ILE A 228 16.95 3.25 -1.72
N ARG A 229 17.66 2.91 -2.81
CA ARG A 229 18.42 1.66 -2.93
C ARG A 229 19.64 1.65 -2.00
N ASP A 230 20.49 2.67 -2.11
CA ASP A 230 21.87 2.66 -1.59
C ASP A 230 22.07 3.56 -0.35
N GLY A 231 21.13 4.49 -0.07
CA GLY A 231 21.29 5.51 0.96
C GLY A 231 21.05 5.03 2.40
N HIS A 232 21.38 5.87 3.38
CA HIS A 232 21.05 5.59 4.78
C HIS A 232 19.54 5.69 5.06
N LEU A 233 18.99 4.81 5.91
CA LEU A 233 17.53 4.67 6.11
C LEU A 233 16.85 6.00 6.50
N ILE A 234 17.41 6.70 7.48
CA ILE A 234 16.83 7.91 8.07
C ILE A 234 17.13 9.15 7.22
N GLU A 235 18.37 9.28 6.74
CA GLU A 235 18.86 10.49 6.06
C GLU A 235 18.49 10.53 4.57
N GLU A 236 18.35 9.36 3.92
CA GLU A 236 18.20 9.27 2.47
C GLU A 236 17.01 8.43 2.03
N LYS A 237 16.80 7.21 2.54
CA LYS A 237 15.72 6.33 2.05
C LYS A 237 14.34 6.91 2.34
N ILE A 238 14.04 7.22 3.61
CA ILE A 238 12.75 7.78 4.03
C ILE A 238 12.49 9.16 3.36
N PRO A 239 13.43 10.13 3.35
CA PRO A 239 13.22 11.41 2.68
C PRO A 239 13.08 11.29 1.16
N SER A 240 13.90 10.48 0.49
CA SER A 240 13.79 10.27 -0.97
C SER A 240 12.45 9.64 -1.35
N LEU A 241 12.02 8.65 -0.58
CA LEU A 241 10.72 8.00 -0.76
C LEU A 241 9.55 8.95 -0.45
N SER A 242 9.69 9.85 0.52
CA SER A 242 8.72 10.91 0.82
C SER A 242 8.54 11.87 -0.36
N VAL A 243 9.63 12.27 -1.03
CA VAL A 243 9.56 13.08 -2.27
C VAL A 243 8.94 12.26 -3.40
N LEU A 244 9.47 11.05 -3.67
CA LEU A 244 9.03 10.18 -4.76
C LEU A 244 7.53 9.87 -4.68
N LEU A 245 7.02 9.56 -3.49
CA LEU A 245 5.59 9.36 -3.21
C LEU A 245 4.69 10.48 -3.76
N ARG A 246 5.14 11.73 -3.65
CA ARG A 246 4.39 12.92 -4.09
C ARG A 246 4.51 13.14 -5.60
N LEU A 247 5.71 12.91 -6.14
CA LEU A 247 5.93 12.90 -7.59
C LEU A 247 5.09 11.80 -8.28
N CYS A 248 5.04 10.59 -7.73
CA CYS A 248 4.23 9.47 -8.23
C CYS A 248 2.73 9.82 -8.29
N LYS A 249 2.19 10.60 -7.34
CA LYS A 249 0.80 11.10 -7.44
C LYS A 249 0.61 11.97 -8.69
N VAL A 250 1.55 12.85 -9.01
CA VAL A 250 1.47 13.69 -10.21
C VAL A 250 1.71 12.90 -11.49
N ILE A 251 2.69 11.99 -11.49
CA ILE A 251 2.96 11.06 -12.61
C ILE A 251 1.69 10.29 -12.98
N VAL A 252 1.02 9.67 -12.00
CA VAL A 252 -0.20 8.90 -12.24
C VAL A 252 -1.38 9.81 -12.61
N ASN A 253 -1.63 10.90 -11.85
CA ASN A 253 -2.79 11.76 -12.09
C ASN A 253 -2.73 12.58 -13.39
N LYS A 254 -1.51 12.84 -13.91
CA LYS A 254 -1.29 13.55 -15.18
C LYS A 254 -0.89 12.61 -16.33
N ASN A 255 -0.87 11.30 -16.10
CA ASN A 255 -0.50 10.27 -17.07
C ASN A 255 0.87 10.52 -17.72
N LEU A 256 1.89 10.81 -16.91
CA LEU A 256 3.26 11.13 -17.36
C LEU A 256 4.02 9.84 -17.68
N LEU A 257 3.69 9.21 -18.81
CA LEU A 257 4.16 7.88 -19.17
C LEU A 257 5.68 7.76 -19.21
N ASP A 258 6.43 8.77 -19.65
CA ASP A 258 7.89 8.73 -19.70
C ASP A 258 8.50 8.65 -18.29
N SER A 259 7.99 9.45 -17.35
CA SER A 259 8.40 9.40 -15.94
C SER A 259 7.99 8.09 -15.26
N TYR A 260 6.84 7.52 -15.66
CA TYR A 260 6.39 6.22 -15.15
C TYR A 260 7.25 5.07 -15.68
N GLN A 261 7.58 5.09 -16.99
CA GLN A 261 8.46 4.12 -17.63
C GLN A 261 9.86 4.14 -17.03
N SER A 262 10.40 5.33 -16.72
CA SER A 262 11.68 5.47 -16.01
C SER A 262 11.71 4.71 -14.67
N LEU A 263 10.60 4.68 -13.91
CA LEU A 263 10.50 3.90 -12.67
C LEU A 263 10.47 2.38 -12.92
N ILE A 264 9.88 1.94 -14.04
CA ILE A 264 9.89 0.53 -14.48
C ILE A 264 11.30 0.11 -14.90
N ASP A 265 11.98 0.93 -15.70
CA ASP A 265 13.33 0.65 -16.21
C ASP A 265 14.35 0.57 -15.07
N MET A 266 14.18 1.40 -14.04
CA MET A 266 14.93 1.33 -12.78
C MET A 266 14.50 0.18 -11.85
N GLN A 267 13.54 -0.66 -12.24
CA GLN A 267 13.07 -1.83 -11.48
C GLN A 267 12.58 -1.49 -10.06
N PHE A 268 11.88 -0.35 -9.90
CA PHE A 268 11.55 0.20 -8.58
C PHE A 268 10.80 -0.77 -7.65
N ILE A 269 9.88 -1.59 -8.18
CA ILE A 269 9.21 -2.64 -7.38
C ILE A 269 10.21 -3.66 -6.82
N ASP A 270 11.12 -4.18 -7.65
CA ASP A 270 12.10 -5.18 -7.20
C ASP A 270 13.04 -4.59 -6.14
N ILE A 271 13.51 -3.35 -6.32
CA ILE A 271 14.31 -2.61 -5.31
C ILE A 271 13.57 -2.55 -3.97
N ILE A 272 12.29 -2.17 -3.97
CA ILE A 272 11.52 -2.04 -2.73
C ILE A 272 11.33 -3.39 -2.03
N ILE A 273 11.06 -4.48 -2.77
CA ILE A 273 10.92 -5.81 -2.18
C ILE A 273 12.27 -6.34 -1.65
N ASP A 274 13.36 -6.15 -2.40
CA ASP A 274 14.70 -6.51 -1.93
C ASP A 274 15.02 -5.85 -0.58
N LEU A 275 14.66 -4.57 -0.42
CA LEU A 275 14.86 -3.82 0.83
C LEU A 275 13.95 -4.28 1.97
N PHE A 276 12.75 -4.78 1.70
CA PHE A 276 11.91 -5.38 2.74
C PHE A 276 12.43 -6.75 3.20
N ASP A 277 13.07 -7.50 2.30
CA ASP A 277 13.69 -8.78 2.60
C ASP A 277 15.04 -8.61 3.34
N THR A 278 15.71 -7.45 3.24
CA THR A 278 16.95 -7.19 4.00
C THR A 278 16.76 -7.25 5.52
N GLY A 279 17.65 -8.01 6.20
CA GLY A 279 17.63 -8.18 7.66
C GLY A 279 18.14 -6.98 8.46
N GLU A 280 18.60 -5.92 7.81
CA GLU A 280 19.32 -4.80 8.42
C GLU A 280 18.47 -3.95 9.36
N TYR A 281 17.15 -3.94 9.14
CA TYR A 281 16.22 -3.05 9.85
C TYR A 281 15.42 -3.73 10.97
N LYS A 282 15.84 -4.94 11.36
CA LYS A 282 15.15 -5.78 12.36
C LYS A 282 15.68 -5.60 13.79
N TYR A 283 16.31 -4.46 14.06
CA TYR A 283 16.86 -4.08 15.38
C TYR A 283 15.96 -3.07 16.08
N ILE A 284 15.97 -3.05 17.41
CA ILE A 284 15.03 -2.24 18.21
C ILE A 284 15.17 -0.73 17.93
N ASP A 285 16.38 -0.24 17.66
CA ASP A 285 16.65 1.17 17.38
C ASP A 285 16.23 1.59 15.96
N SER A 286 16.17 0.64 15.01
CA SER A 286 15.84 0.88 13.60
C SER A 286 14.41 0.51 13.22
N VAL A 287 13.72 -0.31 14.02
CA VAL A 287 12.38 -0.85 13.70
C VAL A 287 11.33 0.24 13.45
N VAL A 288 11.38 1.35 14.19
CA VAL A 288 10.45 2.47 14.03
C VAL A 288 10.60 3.15 12.67
N TYR A 289 11.85 3.35 12.25
CA TYR A 289 12.18 3.89 10.92
C TYR A 289 11.84 2.90 9.82
N PHE A 290 12.00 1.59 10.06
CA PHE A 290 11.57 0.56 9.14
C PHE A 290 10.06 0.57 8.90
N ILE A 291 9.25 0.59 9.96
CA ILE A 291 7.77 0.66 9.85
C ILE A 291 7.36 1.88 9.03
N LYS A 292 8.02 3.03 9.25
CA LYS A 292 7.79 4.25 8.47
C LYS A 292 8.20 4.11 7.00
N PHE A 293 9.37 3.54 6.73
CA PHE A 293 9.85 3.27 5.37
C PHE A 293 8.91 2.32 4.62
N GLU A 294 8.55 1.19 5.24
CA GLU A 294 7.64 0.18 4.71
C GLU A 294 6.25 0.75 4.39
N SER A 295 5.70 1.55 5.31
CA SER A 295 4.42 2.25 5.12
C SER A 295 4.45 3.23 3.95
N LEU A 296 5.48 4.09 3.86
CA LEU A 296 5.67 5.01 2.73
C LEU A 296 5.88 4.28 1.40
N ALA A 297 6.60 3.16 1.42
CA ALA A 297 6.93 2.39 0.24
C ALA A 297 5.69 1.71 -0.34
N LEU A 298 4.92 1.04 0.52
CA LEU A 298 3.63 0.46 0.12
C LEU A 298 2.61 1.53 -0.27
N GLN A 299 2.61 2.71 0.35
CA GLN A 299 1.78 3.82 -0.09
C GLN A 299 2.17 4.29 -1.51
N CYS A 300 3.47 4.40 -1.80
CA CYS A 300 4.00 4.77 -3.12
C CYS A 300 3.64 3.71 -4.17
N LEU A 301 3.87 2.43 -3.88
CA LEU A 301 3.51 1.32 -4.77
C LEU A 301 2.00 1.25 -5.01
N ASN A 302 1.18 1.43 -3.97
CA ASN A 302 -0.27 1.49 -4.13
C ASN A 302 -0.69 2.60 -5.11
N ILE A 303 -0.11 3.81 -5.00
CA ILE A 303 -0.38 4.94 -5.91
C ILE A 303 0.01 4.61 -7.35
N MET A 304 1.19 4.03 -7.56
CA MET A 304 1.66 3.63 -8.89
C MET A 304 0.74 2.59 -9.54
N LEU A 305 0.13 1.71 -8.74
CA LEU A 305 -0.64 0.55 -9.19
C LEU A 305 -2.18 0.75 -9.17
N GLN A 306 -2.68 1.96 -8.92
CA GLN A 306 -4.14 2.22 -8.84
C GLN A 306 -4.90 1.97 -10.17
N CYS A 307 -4.19 1.98 -11.29
CA CYS A 307 -4.73 1.91 -12.65
C CYS A 307 -4.33 0.57 -13.31
N ALA A 308 -5.22 -0.06 -14.08
CA ALA A 308 -4.97 -1.42 -14.57
C ALA A 308 -3.92 -1.46 -15.68
N GLU A 309 -3.94 -0.42 -16.51
CA GLU A 309 -2.98 -0.09 -17.54
C GLU A 309 -1.57 0.00 -16.94
N HIS A 310 -1.43 0.73 -15.83
CA HIS A 310 -0.18 0.85 -15.07
C HIS A 310 0.30 -0.47 -14.45
N VAL A 311 -0.60 -1.33 -13.95
CA VAL A 311 -0.25 -2.66 -13.44
C VAL A 311 0.26 -3.56 -14.57
N ASP A 312 -0.39 -3.53 -15.74
CA ASP A 312 -0.01 -4.35 -16.90
C ASP A 312 1.34 -3.98 -17.53
N MET A 313 1.88 -2.77 -17.26
CA MET A 313 3.23 -2.36 -17.66
C MET A 313 4.34 -3.03 -16.83
N TRP A 314 4.07 -3.44 -15.58
CA TRP A 314 5.08 -4.09 -14.74
C TRP A 314 5.29 -5.56 -15.12
N SER A 315 6.54 -6.03 -15.02
CA SER A 315 6.85 -7.44 -15.24
C SER A 315 6.04 -8.35 -14.31
N GLU A 316 5.57 -9.48 -14.82
CA GLU A 316 4.79 -10.43 -14.02
C GLU A 316 5.59 -10.98 -12.83
N LYS A 317 6.92 -11.08 -12.96
CA LYS A 317 7.83 -11.42 -11.86
C LYS A 317 7.73 -10.40 -10.71
N ALA A 318 7.85 -9.11 -11.02
CA ALA A 318 7.75 -8.03 -10.02
C ALA A 318 6.36 -8.03 -9.34
N GLN A 319 5.29 -8.18 -10.13
CA GLN A 319 3.92 -8.30 -9.61
C GLN A 319 3.76 -9.50 -8.64
N ILE A 320 4.32 -10.67 -8.98
CA ILE A 320 4.28 -11.87 -8.13
C ILE A 320 5.05 -11.62 -6.82
N ARG A 321 6.25 -11.05 -6.88
CA ARG A 321 7.05 -10.74 -5.69
C ARG A 321 6.31 -9.82 -4.73
N LEU A 322 5.73 -8.73 -5.26
CA LEU A 322 4.95 -7.77 -4.48
C LEU A 322 3.72 -8.43 -3.83
N VAL A 323 2.96 -9.24 -4.57
CA VAL A 323 1.81 -9.99 -4.02
C VAL A 323 2.25 -10.97 -2.92
N ASN A 324 3.33 -11.72 -3.13
CA ASN A 324 3.86 -12.66 -2.14
C ASN A 324 4.31 -11.96 -0.84
N TYR A 325 4.99 -10.82 -0.98
CA TYR A 325 5.40 -9.99 0.16
C TYR A 325 4.18 -9.44 0.92
N CYS A 326 3.18 -8.86 0.22
CA CYS A 326 1.95 -8.40 0.86
C CYS A 326 1.23 -9.56 1.58
N CYS A 327 1.09 -10.74 0.96
CA CYS A 327 0.53 -11.92 1.62
C CYS A 327 1.32 -12.34 2.87
N THR A 328 2.65 -12.27 2.84
CA THR A 328 3.51 -12.54 4.00
C THR A 328 3.25 -11.55 5.14
N LEU A 329 3.10 -10.26 4.85
CA LEU A 329 2.81 -9.22 5.84
C LEU A 329 1.42 -9.42 6.47
N LEU A 330 0.40 -9.67 5.64
CA LEU A 330 -0.96 -9.98 6.09
C LEU A 330 -0.96 -11.22 7.01
N HIS A 331 -0.21 -12.27 6.66
CA HIS A 331 -0.08 -13.49 7.46
C HIS A 331 0.64 -13.25 8.81
N LYS A 332 1.76 -12.50 8.80
CA LYS A 332 2.47 -12.08 10.03
C LYS A 332 1.59 -11.27 10.98
N SER A 333 0.60 -10.52 10.48
CA SER A 333 -0.31 -9.72 11.30
C SER A 333 -1.27 -10.57 12.16
N VAL A 334 -1.48 -11.84 11.79
CA VAL A 334 -2.46 -12.75 12.43
C VAL A 334 -1.81 -13.84 13.28
N LEU A 335 -0.62 -14.35 12.93
CA LEU A 335 -0.07 -15.56 13.56
C LEU A 335 0.42 -15.42 15.01
N ASP A 336 0.91 -14.27 15.44
CA ASP A 336 1.82 -14.21 16.60
C ASP A 336 1.13 -14.03 17.97
N ASP A 337 -0.19 -14.03 18.04
CA ASP A 337 -0.90 -14.03 19.32
C ASP A 337 -0.70 -15.37 20.09
N GLU A 338 -0.43 -16.48 19.41
CA GLU A 338 -0.06 -17.76 20.05
C GLU A 338 1.41 -17.82 20.53
N GLN A 339 2.33 -17.09 19.90
CA GLN A 339 3.76 -17.16 20.25
C GLN A 339 4.13 -16.29 21.45
N LYS A 340 3.43 -15.16 21.65
CA LYS A 340 3.60 -14.30 22.84
C LYS A 340 3.46 -15.07 24.16
N TYR A 341 2.55 -16.06 24.22
CA TYR A 341 2.27 -16.81 25.44
C TYR A 341 3.38 -17.81 25.83
N ASN A 342 4.14 -18.32 24.86
CA ASN A 342 5.15 -19.35 25.12
C ASN A 342 6.53 -18.79 25.49
N HIS A 343 6.84 -17.54 25.13
CA HIS A 343 8.18 -17.00 25.36
C HIS A 343 8.48 -16.60 26.81
N HIS A 344 7.46 -16.32 27.64
CA HIS A 344 7.68 -15.94 29.04
C HIS A 344 8.16 -17.07 29.97
N HIS A 345 8.11 -18.35 29.55
CA HIS A 345 8.44 -19.50 30.42
C HIS A 345 9.80 -20.18 30.19
N HIS A 346 10.62 -19.77 29.20
CA HIS A 346 11.89 -20.44 28.88
C HIS A 346 13.11 -19.51 28.86
N HIS A 347 13.28 -18.73 29.93
CA HIS A 347 14.29 -17.66 29.98
C HIS A 347 15.73 -18.06 30.37
N ASN A 348 16.07 -19.36 30.40
CA ASN A 348 17.23 -19.86 31.16
C ASN A 348 18.31 -20.63 30.35
N ASN A 349 18.57 -20.25 29.09
CA ASN A 349 19.67 -20.81 28.30
C ASN A 349 20.43 -19.72 27.52
N ASN A 350 21.74 -19.58 27.80
CA ASN A 350 22.58 -18.43 27.44
C ASN A 350 22.98 -18.30 25.95
N ASN A 351 22.36 -19.04 25.03
CA ASN A 351 22.60 -18.86 23.60
C ASN A 351 21.69 -17.74 23.06
N GLN A 352 22.22 -16.52 23.13
CA GLN A 352 21.59 -15.25 22.78
C GLN A 352 21.31 -15.11 21.27
N LYS A 353 20.45 -15.99 20.75
CA LYS A 353 19.95 -15.95 19.38
C LYS A 353 19.07 -14.71 19.24
N LYS A 354 19.63 -13.64 18.63
CA LYS A 354 18.95 -12.36 18.37
C LYS A 354 17.51 -12.62 17.89
N THR A 355 16.54 -12.28 18.72
CA THR A 355 15.12 -12.46 18.43
C THR A 355 14.70 -11.44 17.38
N GLU A 356 14.27 -11.92 16.22
CA GLU A 356 13.73 -11.05 15.17
C GLU A 356 12.46 -10.38 15.69
N ILE A 357 12.49 -9.05 15.86
CA ILE A 357 11.32 -8.29 16.31
C ILE A 357 10.29 -8.31 15.19
N ASN A 358 9.09 -8.84 15.47
CA ASN A 358 7.96 -8.63 14.58
C ASN A 358 7.55 -7.15 14.67
N HIS A 359 8.00 -6.37 13.68
CA HIS A 359 7.73 -4.93 13.56
C HIS A 359 6.23 -4.59 13.48
N LEU A 360 5.36 -5.54 13.13
CA LEU A 360 3.91 -5.35 13.16
C LEU A 360 3.39 -5.32 14.59
N ILE A 361 3.83 -6.26 15.43
CA ILE A 361 3.52 -6.29 16.86
C ILE A 361 4.10 -5.05 17.54
N TYR A 362 5.32 -4.65 17.16
CA TYR A 362 5.92 -3.42 17.66
C TYR A 362 5.05 -2.20 17.30
N ALA A 363 4.58 -2.09 16.06
CA ALA A 363 3.68 -1.02 15.63
C ALA A 363 2.36 -1.01 16.41
N GLU A 364 1.72 -2.18 16.58
CA GLU A 364 0.48 -2.35 17.37
C GLU A 364 0.65 -1.92 18.84
N GLN A 365 1.76 -2.31 19.47
CA GLN A 365 2.07 -1.99 20.87
C GLN A 365 2.34 -0.50 21.07
N HIS A 366 2.98 0.16 20.11
CA HIS A 366 3.39 1.57 20.19
C HIS A 366 2.41 2.53 19.47
N SER A 367 1.26 2.02 18.99
CA SER A 367 0.25 2.76 18.22
C SER A 367 0.81 3.52 16.99
N ILE A 368 1.80 2.92 16.33
CA ILE A 368 2.39 3.45 15.09
C ILE A 368 1.50 3.02 13.92
N ILE A 369 1.21 3.93 12.96
CA ILE A 369 0.46 3.56 11.75
C ILE A 369 1.16 2.41 11.04
N HIS A 370 0.39 1.34 10.84
CA HIS A 370 0.88 0.09 10.30
C HIS A 370 0.83 0.15 8.76
N SER A 371 1.87 -0.38 8.14
CA SER A 371 1.92 -0.77 6.72
C SER A 371 0.75 -1.65 6.22
N LEU A 372 -0.09 -2.22 7.10
CA LEU A 372 -1.10 -3.23 6.77
C LEU A 372 -2.16 -2.73 5.81
N SER A 373 -2.65 -1.50 6.01
CA SER A 373 -3.66 -0.91 5.14
C SER A 373 -3.10 -0.71 3.73
N TYR A 374 -1.87 -0.21 3.61
CA TYR A 374 -1.19 -0.06 2.33
C TYR A 374 -0.80 -1.39 1.69
N ALA A 375 -0.41 -2.42 2.46
CA ALA A 375 -0.21 -3.78 1.93
C ALA A 375 -1.52 -4.39 1.40
N THR A 376 -2.62 -4.22 2.15
CA THR A 376 -3.97 -4.65 1.78
C THR A 376 -4.44 -3.97 0.49
N LEU A 377 -4.22 -2.66 0.37
CA LEU A 377 -4.56 -1.87 -0.82
C LEU A 377 -3.64 -2.18 -2.01
N THR A 378 -2.32 -2.36 -1.79
CA THR A 378 -1.37 -2.70 -2.86
C THR A 378 -1.64 -4.10 -3.43
N PHE A 379 -1.90 -5.08 -2.55
CA PHE A 379 -2.40 -6.40 -2.95
C PHE A 379 -3.69 -6.27 -3.77
N LEU A 380 -4.65 -5.46 -3.31
CA LEU A 380 -5.87 -5.21 -4.07
C LEU A 380 -5.61 -4.62 -5.44
N SER A 381 -4.74 -3.61 -5.54
CA SER A 381 -4.41 -2.91 -6.77
C SER A 381 -3.86 -3.87 -7.82
N VAL A 382 -2.82 -4.67 -7.50
CA VAL A 382 -2.27 -5.68 -8.42
C VAL A 382 -3.31 -6.75 -8.80
N VAL A 383 -4.00 -7.30 -7.80
CA VAL A 383 -4.82 -8.50 -8.00
C VAL A 383 -6.20 -8.13 -8.60
N ARG A 384 -6.71 -6.90 -8.40
CA ARG A 384 -7.95 -6.40 -9.00
C ARG A 384 -7.88 -6.37 -10.53
N CYS A 385 -6.72 -6.04 -11.09
CA CYS A 385 -6.51 -5.90 -12.53
C CYS A 385 -6.53 -7.26 -13.26
N ARG A 386 -6.26 -8.35 -12.54
CA ARG A 386 -6.31 -9.71 -13.09
C ARG A 386 -7.72 -10.28 -13.11
N LYS A 387 -8.11 -10.94 -14.21
CA LYS A 387 -9.44 -11.60 -14.36
C LYS A 387 -9.56 -12.82 -13.44
N GLU A 388 -8.41 -13.37 -13.06
CA GLU A 388 -8.23 -14.62 -12.34
C GLU A 388 -8.31 -14.48 -10.81
N ILE A 389 -8.41 -13.27 -10.25
CA ILE A 389 -8.65 -13.07 -8.80
C ILE A 389 -9.88 -13.81 -8.28
N GLY A 390 -10.96 -13.82 -9.06
CA GLY A 390 -12.17 -14.58 -8.72
C GLY A 390 -12.03 -16.09 -8.93
N ILE A 391 -10.85 -16.57 -9.32
CA ILE A 391 -10.42 -17.97 -9.28
C ILE A 391 -9.55 -18.14 -8.03
N PHE A 392 -8.51 -17.31 -7.85
CA PHE A 392 -7.66 -17.27 -6.66
C PHE A 392 -8.43 -17.29 -5.33
N TYR A 393 -9.39 -16.39 -5.12
CA TYR A 393 -10.17 -16.37 -3.88
C TYR A 393 -11.09 -17.59 -3.68
N ARG A 394 -11.49 -18.27 -4.76
CA ARG A 394 -12.30 -19.51 -4.66
C ARG A 394 -11.45 -20.75 -4.42
N GLU A 395 -10.23 -20.78 -4.94
CA GLU A 395 -9.34 -21.95 -4.89
C GLU A 395 -8.33 -21.88 -3.74
N ASN A 396 -7.98 -20.69 -3.24
CA ASN A 396 -7.10 -20.50 -2.10
C ASN A 396 -7.90 -20.33 -0.80
N GLU A 397 -8.17 -21.45 -0.14
CA GLU A 397 -8.88 -21.52 1.15
C GLU A 397 -8.14 -20.74 2.24
N HIS A 398 -6.83 -20.94 2.38
CA HIS A 398 -5.98 -20.25 3.36
C HIS A 398 -6.03 -18.73 3.24
N PHE A 399 -6.15 -18.19 2.03
CA PHE A 399 -6.32 -16.74 1.86
C PHE A 399 -7.70 -16.25 2.36
N ARG A 400 -8.75 -17.08 2.30
CA ARG A 400 -10.05 -16.75 2.91
C ARG A 400 -10.00 -16.81 4.43
N GLU A 401 -9.34 -17.84 4.97
CA GLU A 401 -9.11 -18.00 6.42
C GLU A 401 -8.34 -16.79 6.96
N LEU A 402 -7.25 -16.41 6.27
CA LEU A 402 -6.46 -15.21 6.59
C LEU A 402 -7.30 -13.94 6.58
N LEU A 403 -8.09 -13.68 5.52
CA LEU A 403 -8.97 -12.50 5.48
C LEU A 403 -10.05 -12.53 6.55
N SER A 404 -10.56 -13.71 6.93
CA SER A 404 -11.52 -13.86 8.01
C SER A 404 -10.90 -13.52 9.36
N ALA A 405 -9.69 -14.04 9.63
CA ALA A 405 -8.94 -13.75 10.84
C ALA A 405 -8.51 -12.28 10.93
N MET A 406 -8.03 -11.68 9.84
CA MET A 406 -7.77 -10.25 9.74
C MET A 406 -9.03 -9.41 9.99
N ARG A 407 -10.19 -9.81 9.47
CA ARG A 407 -11.45 -9.12 9.71
C ARG A 407 -11.94 -9.28 11.15
N HIS A 408 -11.58 -10.37 11.82
CA HIS A 408 -11.80 -10.52 13.26
C HIS A 408 -10.87 -9.57 14.05
N LYS A 409 -9.57 -9.56 13.75
CA LYS A 409 -8.55 -8.75 14.45
C LYS A 409 -8.63 -7.24 14.17
N TYR A 410 -8.99 -6.81 12.96
CA TYR A 410 -8.95 -5.39 12.53
C TYR A 410 -10.26 -4.87 11.90
N GLY A 411 -11.34 -5.64 11.92
CA GLY A 411 -12.60 -5.24 11.28
C GLY A 411 -13.42 -4.21 12.08
N PRO A 412 -14.65 -3.89 11.63
CA PRO A 412 -15.51 -2.86 12.25
C PRO A 412 -15.90 -3.04 13.72
N ARG A 413 -15.60 -4.20 14.32
CA ARG A 413 -15.86 -4.52 15.74
C ARG A 413 -14.57 -4.64 16.57
N SER A 414 -13.42 -4.43 15.95
CA SER A 414 -12.13 -4.48 16.63
C SER A 414 -11.86 -3.16 17.36
N GLU A 415 -11.23 -3.25 18.54
CA GLU A 415 -10.68 -2.10 19.25
C GLU A 415 -9.62 -1.33 18.44
N PHE A 416 -9.00 -1.96 17.44
CA PHE A 416 -8.06 -1.30 16.54
C PHE A 416 -8.71 -0.27 15.60
N ILE A 417 -10.04 -0.27 15.40
CA ILE A 417 -10.67 0.68 14.47
C ILE A 417 -10.56 2.14 14.92
N SER A 418 -10.48 2.40 16.23
CA SER A 418 -10.27 3.75 16.78
C SER A 418 -8.83 4.24 16.58
N ARG A 419 -7.87 3.32 16.45
CA ARG A 419 -6.45 3.63 16.23
C ARG A 419 -6.10 3.78 14.75
N ASP A 420 -6.53 2.82 13.92
CA ASP A 420 -6.29 2.85 12.49
C ASP A 420 -7.52 2.35 11.69
N PRO A 421 -8.47 3.24 11.37
CA PRO A 421 -9.62 2.89 10.55
C PRO A 421 -9.24 2.54 9.10
N SER A 422 -8.03 2.86 8.64
CA SER A 422 -7.60 2.59 7.26
C SER A 422 -7.48 1.09 6.96
N ILE A 423 -7.10 0.29 7.96
CA ILE A 423 -7.03 -1.18 7.84
C ILE A 423 -8.43 -1.77 7.66
N SER A 424 -9.37 -1.40 8.54
CA SER A 424 -10.78 -1.83 8.44
C SER A 424 -11.39 -1.43 7.10
N ASN A 425 -11.13 -0.20 6.64
CA ASN A 425 -11.58 0.28 5.34
C ASN A 425 -10.99 -0.52 4.16
N ALA A 426 -9.69 -0.85 4.20
CA ALA A 426 -9.05 -1.67 3.18
C ALA A 426 -9.61 -3.12 3.16
N LEU A 427 -9.83 -3.72 4.33
CA LEU A 427 -10.46 -5.05 4.44
C LEU A 427 -11.92 -5.06 3.96
N ASN A 428 -12.68 -3.99 4.21
CA ASN A 428 -14.04 -3.84 3.69
C ASN A 428 -14.03 -3.65 2.15
N GLN A 429 -13.05 -2.95 1.58
CA GLN A 429 -12.85 -2.89 0.13
C GLN A 429 -12.54 -4.27 -0.47
N ILE A 430 -11.69 -5.07 0.18
CA ILE A 430 -11.44 -6.47 -0.19
C ILE A 430 -12.75 -7.25 -0.21
N ALA A 431 -13.50 -7.22 0.90
CA ALA A 431 -14.74 -7.97 1.04
C ALA A 431 -15.76 -7.60 -0.05
N THR A 432 -15.95 -6.30 -0.33
CA THR A 432 -16.86 -5.79 -1.35
C THR A 432 -16.44 -6.24 -2.77
N ILE A 433 -15.17 -6.08 -3.15
CA ILE A 433 -14.67 -6.47 -4.48
C ILE A 433 -14.84 -7.98 -4.73
N LEU A 434 -14.61 -8.80 -3.71
CA LEU A 434 -14.76 -10.24 -3.78
C LEU A 434 -16.22 -10.68 -3.79
N PHE A 435 -17.07 -10.05 -2.97
CA PHE A 435 -18.51 -10.30 -2.92
C PHE A 435 -19.20 -9.91 -4.22
N GLU A 436 -18.93 -8.73 -4.77
CA GLU A 436 -19.46 -8.29 -6.07
C GLU A 436 -19.10 -9.27 -7.18
N ARG A 437 -17.84 -9.70 -7.26
CA ARG A 437 -17.39 -10.69 -8.24
C ARG A 437 -18.08 -12.04 -8.07
N HIS A 438 -18.38 -12.46 -6.84
CA HIS A 438 -19.17 -13.65 -6.57
C HIS A 438 -20.63 -13.47 -7.06
N GLN A 439 -21.28 -12.35 -6.74
CA GLN A 439 -22.65 -12.06 -7.16
C GLN A 439 -22.80 -11.95 -8.68
N ARG A 440 -21.86 -11.28 -9.37
CA ARG A 440 -21.84 -11.21 -10.84
C ARG A 440 -21.76 -12.62 -11.47
N LYS A 441 -20.95 -13.53 -10.90
CA LYS A 441 -20.89 -14.94 -11.35
C LYS A 441 -22.19 -15.70 -11.06
N LYS A 442 -22.85 -15.46 -9.92
CA LYS A 442 -24.16 -16.06 -9.60
C LYS A 442 -25.24 -15.60 -10.57
N LYS A 443 -25.30 -14.29 -10.89
CA LYS A 443 -26.20 -13.71 -11.89
C LYS A 443 -25.96 -14.29 -13.30
N LEU A 444 -24.70 -14.37 -13.74
CA LEU A 444 -24.35 -14.95 -15.04
C LEU A 444 -24.75 -16.43 -15.15
N ARG A 445 -24.57 -17.23 -14.08
CA ARG A 445 -25.06 -18.62 -14.05
C ARG A 445 -26.58 -18.69 -14.13
N HIS A 446 -27.29 -17.83 -13.42
CA HIS A 446 -28.75 -17.79 -13.46
C HIS A 446 -29.28 -17.42 -14.85
N HIS A 447 -28.68 -16.39 -15.48
CA HIS A 447 -29.00 -15.99 -16.86
C HIS A 447 -28.70 -17.10 -17.87
N TYR A 448 -27.58 -17.82 -17.71
CA TYR A 448 -27.24 -18.97 -18.57
C TYR A 448 -28.27 -20.11 -18.45
N TYR A 449 -28.66 -20.49 -17.22
CA TYR A 449 -29.71 -21.49 -17.03
C TYR A 449 -31.07 -21.02 -17.52
N GLN A 450 -31.38 -19.73 -17.40
CA GLN A 450 -32.60 -19.14 -17.96
C GLN A 450 -32.59 -19.24 -19.49
N GLN A 451 -31.51 -18.83 -20.15
CA GLN A 451 -31.36 -18.97 -21.61
C GLN A 451 -31.46 -20.42 -22.07
N GLN A 452 -30.80 -21.36 -21.38
CA GLN A 452 -30.95 -22.79 -21.70
C GLN A 452 -32.39 -23.29 -21.51
N SER A 453 -33.11 -22.81 -20.49
CA SER A 453 -34.53 -23.16 -20.31
C SER A 453 -35.43 -22.55 -21.38
N GLU A 454 -35.13 -21.33 -21.86
CA GLU A 454 -35.86 -20.68 -22.95
C GLU A 454 -35.57 -21.33 -24.31
N GLU A 455 -34.32 -21.74 -24.57
CA GLU A 455 -33.94 -22.53 -25.75
C GLU A 455 -34.59 -23.92 -25.73
N TYR A 456 -34.60 -24.60 -24.58
CA TYR A 456 -35.29 -25.88 -24.42
C TYR A 456 -36.79 -25.75 -24.67
N VAL A 457 -37.46 -24.74 -24.07
CA VAL A 457 -38.89 -24.49 -24.31
C VAL A 457 -39.17 -24.19 -25.80
N LYS A 458 -38.31 -23.41 -26.47
CA LYS A 458 -38.44 -23.17 -27.92
C LYS A 458 -38.28 -24.44 -28.75
N GLN A 459 -37.32 -25.31 -28.41
CA GLN A 459 -37.07 -26.55 -29.14
C GLN A 459 -38.25 -27.53 -29.08
N TYR A 460 -39.00 -27.55 -27.97
CA TYR A 460 -40.23 -28.36 -27.83
C TYR A 460 -41.51 -27.65 -28.28
N SER A 461 -41.47 -26.34 -28.59
CA SER A 461 -42.63 -25.56 -29.04
C SER A 461 -42.89 -25.64 -30.55
N TYR A 462 -42.00 -26.25 -31.34
CA TYR A 462 -42.08 -26.31 -32.82
C TYR A 462 -42.57 -27.67 -33.35
N GLY A 463 -43.24 -28.48 -32.53
CA GLY A 463 -43.65 -29.85 -32.87
C GLY A 463 -45.09 -30.20 -32.48
N GLN A 464 -46.01 -29.24 -32.44
CA GLN A 464 -47.43 -29.46 -32.10
C GLN A 464 -48.44 -28.77 -33.04
N ASP A 465 -48.01 -28.31 -34.23
CA ASP A 465 -48.86 -27.56 -35.17
C ASP A 465 -49.35 -28.40 -36.37
N GLU A 466 -49.20 -29.73 -36.32
CA GLU A 466 -49.74 -30.67 -37.32
C GLU A 466 -50.53 -31.80 -36.62
N ASP A 467 -51.72 -31.46 -36.13
CA ASP A 467 -52.91 -32.35 -35.96
C ASP A 467 -54.14 -31.50 -35.54
N GLU A 468 -54.35 -30.34 -36.19
CA GLU A 468 -55.61 -29.61 -36.12
C GLU A 468 -56.66 -30.29 -37.02
N ASP A 469 -57.25 -31.42 -36.59
CA ASP A 469 -58.52 -31.94 -37.15
C ASP A 469 -59.14 -33.10 -36.33
N GLN A 470 -59.38 -32.90 -35.02
CA GLN A 470 -60.36 -33.66 -34.20
C GLN A 470 -60.40 -33.20 -32.73
N ASP A 471 -61.14 -32.13 -32.40
CA ASP A 471 -61.53 -31.89 -30.99
C ASP A 471 -62.80 -31.04 -30.79
N GLU A 472 -63.82 -31.21 -31.62
CA GLU A 472 -65.16 -30.59 -31.44
C GLU A 472 -65.91 -31.06 -30.17
N ASN A 473 -65.26 -31.81 -29.28
CA ASN A 473 -65.87 -32.35 -28.06
C ASN A 473 -65.06 -32.03 -26.78
N ARG A 474 -64.25 -30.96 -26.80
CA ARG A 474 -63.61 -30.43 -25.58
C ARG A 474 -64.64 -29.89 -24.59
N GLN A 475 -65.01 -30.73 -23.63
CA GLN A 475 -65.72 -30.27 -22.44
C GLN A 475 -64.82 -29.31 -21.64
N TYR A 476 -65.17 -28.02 -21.67
CA TYR A 476 -64.46 -26.98 -20.92
C TYR A 476 -64.35 -27.34 -19.42
N ARG A 477 -63.11 -27.40 -18.91
CA ARG A 477 -62.84 -27.88 -17.55
C ARG A 477 -63.15 -26.80 -16.51
N LYS A 478 -63.66 -27.21 -15.35
CA LYS A 478 -63.89 -26.31 -14.21
C LYS A 478 -62.64 -26.22 -13.33
N CYS A 479 -62.47 -25.11 -12.62
CA CYS A 479 -61.36 -24.96 -11.69
C CYS A 479 -61.51 -25.98 -10.55
N SER A 480 -60.43 -26.68 -10.21
CA SER A 480 -60.45 -27.70 -9.15
C SER A 480 -60.51 -27.10 -7.74
N ASN A 481 -60.34 -25.78 -7.59
CA ASN A 481 -60.66 -25.09 -6.34
C ASN A 481 -62.18 -24.87 -6.28
N SER A 482 -62.87 -25.54 -5.35
CA SER A 482 -64.34 -25.46 -5.22
C SER A 482 -64.88 -24.05 -4.91
N LEU A 483 -64.04 -23.15 -4.41
CA LEU A 483 -64.38 -21.73 -4.21
C LEU A 483 -64.28 -20.88 -5.49
N CYS A 484 -63.78 -21.45 -6.59
CA CYS A 484 -63.59 -20.76 -7.86
C CYS A 484 -64.54 -21.33 -8.92
N GLN A 485 -65.47 -20.50 -9.40
CA GLN A 485 -66.46 -20.88 -10.40
C GLN A 485 -65.97 -20.72 -11.86
N MET A 486 -64.69 -20.38 -12.06
CA MET A 486 -64.11 -20.21 -13.40
C MET A 486 -64.15 -21.52 -14.19
N ILE A 487 -64.60 -21.40 -15.43
CA ILE A 487 -64.59 -22.45 -16.45
C ILE A 487 -63.53 -22.08 -17.49
N GLU A 488 -62.79 -23.06 -17.98
CA GLU A 488 -61.79 -22.90 -19.04
C GLU A 488 -62.45 -22.36 -20.31
N ASN A 489 -61.73 -21.55 -21.08
CA ASN A 489 -62.19 -21.04 -22.38
C ASN A 489 -61.01 -20.99 -23.37
N ASP A 490 -61.29 -20.69 -24.63
CA ASP A 490 -60.29 -20.74 -25.71
C ASP A 490 -59.10 -19.78 -25.51
N GLN A 491 -59.27 -18.74 -24.68
CA GLN A 491 -58.23 -17.75 -24.39
C GLN A 491 -57.41 -18.07 -23.13
N VAL A 492 -57.91 -18.93 -22.22
CA VAL A 492 -57.29 -19.17 -20.90
C VAL A 492 -57.25 -20.66 -20.58
N LYS A 493 -56.16 -21.33 -21.01
CA LYS A 493 -55.85 -22.72 -20.64
C LYS A 493 -55.52 -22.84 -19.15
N PHE A 494 -56.12 -23.81 -18.46
CA PHE A 494 -55.91 -24.04 -17.03
C PHE A 494 -54.61 -24.82 -16.77
N GLN A 495 -53.88 -24.42 -15.73
CA GLN A 495 -52.65 -25.09 -15.30
C GLN A 495 -52.95 -26.37 -14.52
N THR A 496 -52.29 -27.48 -14.83
CA THR A 496 -52.39 -28.71 -14.03
C THR A 496 -51.53 -28.64 -12.76
N CYS A 497 -51.86 -29.45 -11.75
CA CYS A 497 -51.01 -29.64 -10.58
C CYS A 497 -49.68 -30.32 -10.99
N PRO A 498 -48.50 -29.73 -10.70
CA PRO A 498 -47.21 -30.29 -11.11
C PRO A 498 -46.79 -31.57 -10.35
N HIS A 499 -47.60 -32.02 -9.38
CA HIS A 499 -47.30 -33.20 -8.56
C HIS A 499 -48.20 -34.41 -8.84
N CYS A 500 -49.45 -34.18 -9.28
CA CYS A 500 -50.38 -35.28 -9.59
C CYS A 500 -50.98 -35.22 -10.99
N HIS A 501 -50.88 -34.09 -11.69
CA HIS A 501 -51.48 -33.77 -12.99
C HIS A 501 -53.01 -33.94 -13.14
N LYS A 502 -53.71 -34.48 -12.12
CA LYS A 502 -55.15 -34.76 -12.11
C LYS A 502 -56.04 -33.53 -11.91
N LEU A 503 -55.55 -32.51 -11.21
CA LEU A 503 -56.31 -31.29 -10.90
C LEU A 503 -55.85 -30.11 -11.77
N THR A 504 -56.80 -29.30 -12.21
CA THR A 504 -56.62 -28.10 -13.07
C THR A 504 -57.02 -26.82 -12.34
N TYR A 505 -56.31 -25.72 -12.60
CA TYR A 505 -56.50 -24.44 -11.95
C TYR A 505 -56.44 -23.27 -12.93
N CYS A 506 -57.36 -22.32 -12.81
CA CYS A 506 -57.36 -21.09 -13.61
C CYS A 506 -56.19 -20.14 -13.29
N SER A 507 -55.53 -20.29 -12.14
CA SER A 507 -54.45 -19.43 -11.68
C SER A 507 -53.58 -20.12 -10.63
N GLN A 508 -52.34 -19.64 -10.48
CA GLN A 508 -51.44 -20.05 -9.39
C GLN A 508 -52.07 -19.82 -8.01
N TYR A 509 -52.80 -18.72 -7.81
CA TYR A 509 -53.51 -18.42 -6.56
C TYR A 509 -54.54 -19.51 -6.22
N CYS A 510 -55.38 -19.93 -7.17
CA CYS A 510 -56.34 -21.01 -6.93
C CYS A 510 -55.66 -22.36 -6.63
N ARG A 511 -54.48 -22.61 -7.20
CA ARG A 511 -53.67 -23.79 -6.86
C ARG A 511 -53.17 -23.74 -5.43
N GLU A 512 -52.62 -22.60 -4.99
CA GLU A 512 -52.07 -22.42 -3.64
C GLU A 512 -53.16 -22.50 -2.55
N VAL A 513 -54.32 -21.86 -2.77
CA VAL A 513 -55.47 -21.93 -1.86
C VAL A 513 -56.03 -23.36 -1.76
N HIS A 514 -56.19 -24.07 -2.88
CA HIS A 514 -56.66 -25.46 -2.81
C HIS A 514 -55.59 -26.41 -2.22
N TRP A 515 -54.30 -26.12 -2.44
CA TRP A 515 -53.20 -26.90 -1.88
C TRP A 515 -53.20 -26.90 -0.35
N THR A 516 -53.33 -25.72 0.26
CA THR A 516 -53.37 -25.57 1.73
C THR A 516 -54.64 -26.13 2.34
N LEU A 517 -55.81 -25.96 1.70
CA LEU A 517 -57.09 -26.38 2.25
C LEU A 517 -57.35 -27.89 2.17
N ASN A 518 -57.00 -28.56 1.06
CA ASN A 518 -57.46 -29.95 0.86
C ASN A 518 -56.54 -30.82 -0.02
N HIS A 519 -55.84 -30.25 -1.01
CA HIS A 519 -55.12 -31.07 -1.99
C HIS A 519 -53.79 -31.66 -1.48
N ASN A 520 -53.06 -31.00 -0.57
CA ASN A 520 -51.76 -31.52 -0.07
C ASN A 520 -51.84 -32.94 0.51
N LEU A 521 -52.94 -33.29 1.20
CA LEU A 521 -53.15 -34.62 1.79
C LEU A 521 -53.37 -35.70 0.72
N SER A 522 -54.19 -35.42 -0.30
CA SER A 522 -54.49 -36.37 -1.39
C SER A 522 -53.36 -36.48 -2.42
N CYS A 523 -52.57 -35.42 -2.62
CA CYS A 523 -51.51 -35.37 -3.61
C CYS A 523 -50.31 -36.25 -3.24
N ARG A 524 -49.93 -36.29 -1.95
CA ARG A 524 -48.76 -37.05 -1.47
C ARG A 524 -48.93 -38.56 -1.60
N SER A 525 -50.16 -39.07 -1.49
CA SER A 525 -50.48 -40.50 -1.56
C SER A 525 -50.02 -41.17 -2.86
N ILE A 526 -50.02 -40.43 -3.97
CA ILE A 526 -49.66 -40.93 -5.30
C ILE A 526 -48.13 -41.03 -5.46
N ASN A 527 -47.37 -40.08 -4.91
CA ASN A 527 -45.90 -40.06 -5.01
C ASN A 527 -45.20 -41.18 -4.21
N ASN A 528 -45.86 -41.72 -3.18
CA ASN A 528 -45.31 -42.83 -2.39
C ASN A 528 -45.41 -44.20 -3.08
N TYR A 529 -46.24 -44.35 -4.13
CA TYR A 529 -46.26 -45.56 -4.95
C TYR A 529 -45.13 -45.57 -5.99
N ILE A 530 -44.85 -44.42 -6.61
CA ILE A 530 -43.84 -44.29 -7.69
C ILE A 530 -42.40 -44.45 -7.16
N LYS A 531 -42.14 -44.14 -5.89
CA LYS A 531 -40.79 -44.23 -5.30
C LYS A 531 -40.42 -45.58 -4.69
N LYS A 532 -41.27 -46.61 -4.79
CA LYS A 532 -41.07 -47.86 -4.05
C LYS A 532 -40.28 -48.95 -4.78
N GLU A 533 -39.93 -48.74 -6.05
CA GLU A 533 -39.22 -49.74 -6.88
C GLU A 533 -37.69 -49.56 -6.88
N ASP A 534 -37.17 -48.36 -6.59
CA ASP A 534 -35.76 -47.98 -6.85
C ASP A 534 -34.83 -47.90 -5.62
N SER A 535 -35.20 -48.45 -4.44
CA SER A 535 -34.32 -48.35 -3.26
C SER A 535 -34.38 -49.54 -2.30
N THR A 536 -33.67 -50.60 -2.67
CA THR A 536 -33.09 -51.58 -1.73
C THR A 536 -31.58 -51.71 -1.99
N VAL A 537 -30.84 -52.28 -1.03
CA VAL A 537 -29.39 -52.61 -1.02
C VAL A 537 -28.46 -51.65 -0.22
N LEU A 538 -28.14 -52.12 1.00
CA LEU A 538 -26.89 -51.99 1.78
C LEU A 538 -26.59 -50.78 2.70
N TYR A 539 -26.98 -50.99 3.96
CA TYR A 539 -26.17 -50.81 5.20
C TYR A 539 -24.75 -51.45 5.11
N THR A 540 -23.73 -51.20 5.95
CA THR A 540 -23.33 -50.19 6.98
C THR A 540 -21.92 -50.59 7.48
N ASN A 541 -21.07 -49.66 7.99
CA ASN A 541 -20.46 -49.77 9.35
C ASN A 541 -19.43 -48.67 9.74
N ASN A 542 -19.19 -48.58 11.06
CA ASN A 542 -18.37 -47.60 11.79
C ASN A 542 -17.13 -48.23 12.46
N ARG A 543 -16.30 -47.36 13.09
CA ARG A 543 -15.24 -47.59 14.12
C ARG A 543 -13.84 -48.00 13.64
N CYS A 544 -12.75 -47.78 14.40
CA CYS A 544 -12.28 -46.71 15.31
C CYS A 544 -10.97 -47.20 16.01
N TYR A 545 -10.09 -46.29 16.45
CA TYR A 545 -8.89 -46.55 17.30
C TYR A 545 -7.76 -47.38 16.62
N GLU A 546 -6.47 -47.37 17.02
CA GLU A 546 -5.79 -46.75 18.18
C GLU A 546 -4.27 -46.50 17.97
N THR A 547 -3.71 -45.61 18.80
CA THR A 547 -2.31 -45.48 19.34
C THR A 547 -1.00 -45.60 18.53
N LEU A 548 -0.09 -44.66 18.87
CA LEU A 548 1.37 -44.65 18.64
C LEU A 548 2.12 -45.59 19.63
N PRO A 549 3.42 -45.86 19.38
CA PRO A 549 4.41 -45.24 20.27
C PRO A 549 5.70 -44.71 19.58
N ALA A 550 6.40 -43.86 20.33
CA ALA A 550 7.79 -43.43 20.14
C ALA A 550 8.40 -43.23 21.55
N PRO A 551 9.71 -42.96 21.74
CA PRO A 551 10.81 -42.89 20.76
C PRO A 551 11.99 -43.83 21.10
N TYR A 552 13.04 -43.83 20.27
CA TYR A 552 14.39 -44.27 20.66
C TYR A 552 15.33 -43.06 20.66
N GLN A 553 16.17 -42.96 21.70
CA GLN A 553 17.29 -42.02 21.75
C GLN A 553 18.51 -42.68 21.09
N ASP A 554 19.39 -41.88 20.50
CA ASP A 554 20.82 -42.18 20.53
C ASP A 554 21.65 -40.90 20.50
N ASN A 555 22.70 -40.88 21.33
CA ASN A 555 23.73 -39.86 21.32
C ASN A 555 24.84 -40.29 20.36
N ASN A 556 25.50 -39.35 19.68
CA ASN A 556 26.97 -39.35 19.70
C ASN A 556 27.59 -38.04 19.19
N THR A 557 28.61 -37.62 19.93
CA THR A 557 29.58 -36.57 19.60
C THR A 557 30.52 -36.97 18.47
N LEU A 558 30.89 -36.03 17.60
CA LEU A 558 32.31 -35.79 17.34
C LEU A 558 32.58 -34.37 16.82
N SER A 559 33.69 -33.80 17.28
CA SER A 559 34.26 -32.51 16.88
C SER A 559 35.19 -32.66 15.67
N MET A 560 35.24 -31.67 14.78
CA MET A 560 36.49 -31.25 14.13
C MET A 560 36.50 -29.75 13.83
N LEU A 561 37.63 -29.11 14.18
CA LEU A 561 38.02 -27.80 13.72
C LEU A 561 38.38 -27.86 12.23
N HIS A 562 38.15 -26.78 11.48
CA HIS A 562 39.12 -26.31 10.48
C HIS A 562 38.88 -24.83 10.14
N SER A 563 39.88 -24.00 10.41
CA SER A 563 39.97 -22.63 9.92
C SER A 563 40.33 -22.64 8.44
N SER A 564 39.74 -21.74 7.65
CA SER A 564 40.33 -21.32 6.36
C SER A 564 40.03 -19.84 6.09
N THR A 565 41.09 -19.04 6.19
CA THR A 565 41.22 -17.75 5.52
C THR A 565 41.27 -17.97 4.01
N PHE A 566 40.64 -17.11 3.21
CA PHE A 566 40.95 -17.00 1.79
C PHE A 566 41.03 -15.55 1.33
N GLU A 567 41.99 -15.31 0.46
CA GLU A 567 42.41 -14.00 -0.04
C GLU A 567 41.45 -13.49 -1.13
N THR A 568 41.34 -12.17 -1.28
CA THR A 568 40.70 -11.54 -2.43
C THR A 568 41.75 -10.85 -3.32
N LEU A 569 41.95 -11.39 -4.51
CA LEU A 569 42.77 -10.78 -5.56
C LEU A 569 41.99 -9.64 -6.27
N PRO A 570 42.67 -8.58 -6.73
CA PRO A 570 42.03 -7.46 -7.42
C PRO A 570 41.74 -7.78 -8.89
N VAL A 571 40.52 -7.50 -9.34
CA VAL A 571 40.16 -7.53 -10.77
C VAL A 571 40.40 -6.15 -11.39
N GLN A 572 41.27 -6.10 -12.40
CA GLN A 572 41.46 -4.91 -13.22
C GLN A 572 40.25 -4.70 -14.14
N ILE A 573 39.69 -3.49 -14.16
CA ILE A 573 38.69 -3.08 -15.16
C ILE A 573 39.36 -2.07 -16.10
N SER A 574 39.59 -2.49 -17.34
CA SER A 574 40.09 -1.65 -18.42
C SER A 574 39.01 -0.69 -18.91
N GLN A 575 39.32 0.61 -18.87
CA GLN A 575 38.46 1.65 -19.43
C GLN A 575 38.58 1.65 -20.96
N SER A 576 37.46 1.67 -21.68
CA SER A 576 37.41 2.05 -23.10
C SER A 576 36.70 3.39 -23.24
N VAL A 577 37.39 4.33 -23.87
CA VAL A 577 36.92 5.70 -24.12
C VAL A 577 36.23 5.74 -25.48
N ILE A 578 34.99 6.21 -25.53
CA ILE A 578 34.35 6.64 -26.78
C ILE A 578 33.72 8.02 -26.52
N GLN A 579 34.14 9.00 -27.30
CA GLN A 579 33.50 10.32 -27.42
C GLN A 579 32.99 10.51 -28.86
N PRO A 580 32.06 11.45 -29.09
CA PRO A 580 31.03 11.30 -30.11
C PRO A 580 31.44 11.80 -31.50
N THR A 581 30.62 11.43 -32.50
CA THR A 581 30.54 12.11 -33.79
C THR A 581 29.10 12.53 -34.05
N ASP A 582 28.93 13.76 -34.52
CA ASP A 582 27.64 14.42 -34.72
C ASP A 582 26.92 14.05 -36.03
N GLU A 583 25.67 14.52 -36.11
CA GLU A 583 24.81 14.68 -37.31
C GLU A 583 24.37 13.42 -38.09
N ILE A 584 23.04 13.22 -38.20
CA ILE A 584 22.29 13.44 -39.46
C ILE A 584 20.77 13.19 -39.29
N LYS A 585 20.01 14.25 -39.64
CA LYS A 585 18.65 14.34 -40.26
C LYS A 585 17.43 13.55 -39.74
N ASN A 586 16.30 14.27 -39.76
CA ASN A 586 14.92 13.79 -39.66
C ASN A 586 14.56 12.75 -40.74
N GLU A 587 13.76 11.74 -40.38
CA GLU A 587 12.63 11.29 -41.21
C GLU A 587 11.57 10.54 -40.37
N LEU A 588 10.32 10.53 -40.85
CA LEU A 588 9.14 9.99 -40.15
C LEU A 588 9.00 8.48 -40.31
N CYS A 589 8.56 7.78 -39.25
CA CYS A 589 7.67 6.62 -39.38
C CYS A 589 7.03 6.20 -38.04
N TYR A 590 5.70 6.19 -37.98
CA TYR A 590 4.94 5.52 -36.90
C TYR A 590 4.79 4.02 -37.22
N PRO A 591 5.15 3.09 -36.33
CA PRO A 591 4.71 1.71 -36.42
C PRO A 591 3.36 1.53 -35.71
N SER A 592 2.33 1.18 -36.47
CA SER A 592 1.04 0.73 -35.93
C SER A 592 1.21 -0.57 -35.12
N LEU A 593 0.86 -0.55 -33.83
CA LEU A 593 0.89 -1.73 -32.96
C LEU A 593 -0.16 -2.76 -33.38
N SER A 594 0.29 -3.81 -34.07
CA SER A 594 -0.53 -4.97 -34.42
C SER A 594 -0.74 -5.89 -33.21
N SER A 595 -2.00 -6.23 -32.93
CA SER A 595 -2.39 -7.09 -31.82
C SER A 595 -1.97 -8.55 -32.04
N SER A 596 -1.10 -9.12 -31.19
CA SER A 596 -0.75 -10.55 -31.26
C SER A 596 -0.62 -11.25 -29.89
N SER A 597 -1.17 -12.46 -29.83
CA SER A 597 -1.08 -13.46 -28.74
C SER A 597 -1.72 -13.14 -27.36
N THR A 598 -2.90 -13.72 -27.11
CA THR A 598 -3.55 -13.77 -25.79
C THR A 598 -3.44 -15.14 -25.09
N THR A 599 -2.80 -16.12 -25.74
CA THR A 599 -2.76 -17.53 -25.30
C THR A 599 -1.67 -17.84 -24.27
N THR A 600 -0.58 -17.08 -24.23
CA THR A 600 0.53 -17.23 -23.27
C THR A 600 0.13 -16.84 -21.85
N LYS A 601 -0.63 -15.74 -21.67
CA LYS A 601 -1.01 -15.19 -20.36
C LYS A 601 -1.74 -16.20 -19.45
N LYS A 602 -2.52 -17.14 -19.99
CA LYS A 602 -3.26 -18.15 -19.19
C LYS A 602 -2.39 -19.17 -18.46
N LYS A 603 -1.18 -19.50 -18.95
CA LYS A 603 -0.29 -20.45 -18.26
C LYS A 603 0.31 -19.83 -16.99
N SER A 604 0.63 -18.54 -17.03
CA SER A 604 1.42 -17.89 -15.98
C SER A 604 0.67 -17.68 -14.65
N PHE A 605 -0.63 -17.35 -14.69
CA PHE A 605 -1.41 -17.24 -13.44
C PHE A 605 -1.59 -18.58 -12.71
N LYS A 606 -1.59 -19.72 -13.42
CA LYS A 606 -1.53 -21.04 -12.76
C LYS A 606 -0.21 -21.23 -12.01
N THR A 607 0.90 -20.68 -12.50
CA THR A 607 2.18 -20.66 -11.79
C THR A 607 2.07 -19.80 -10.53
N LEU A 608 1.48 -18.60 -10.62
CA LEU A 608 1.21 -17.73 -9.46
C LEU A 608 0.37 -18.45 -8.38
N LEU A 609 -0.71 -19.14 -8.78
CA LEU A 609 -1.51 -20.00 -7.90
C LEU A 609 -0.71 -21.15 -7.27
N SER A 610 0.23 -21.74 -8.00
CA SER A 610 1.06 -22.85 -7.50
C SER A 610 2.16 -22.38 -6.54
N LEU A 611 2.67 -21.15 -6.71
CA LEU A 611 3.66 -20.52 -5.85
C LEU A 611 3.03 -19.97 -4.56
N LEU A 612 1.79 -19.49 -4.62
CA LEU A 612 0.98 -19.11 -3.46
C LEU A 612 0.32 -20.32 -2.75
N ARG A 613 0.83 -21.54 -2.98
CA ARG A 613 0.56 -22.68 -2.10
C ARG A 613 1.34 -22.50 -0.81
N PHE A 614 0.73 -21.80 0.14
CA PHE A 614 1.18 -21.71 1.52
C PHE A 614 1.61 -23.11 2.00
N GLY A 615 2.83 -23.22 2.51
CA GLY A 615 3.46 -24.50 2.80
C GLY A 615 2.72 -25.23 3.92
N SER A 616 1.78 -26.11 3.54
CA SER A 616 1.09 -27.02 4.47
C SER A 616 2.06 -28.08 4.98
N LYS A 617 2.94 -27.68 5.89
CA LYS A 617 3.43 -28.57 6.94
C LYS A 617 2.25 -28.81 7.86
N ARG A 618 1.47 -29.87 7.57
CA ARG A 618 0.48 -30.42 8.51
C ARG A 618 1.14 -30.54 9.88
N ARG A 619 0.57 -29.85 10.86
CA ARG A 619 0.62 -30.25 12.28
C ARG A 619 -0.68 -30.98 12.58
#